data_AF-A0A7Z8L6M1-F1
#
_entry.id   AF-A0A7Z8L6M1-F1
#
_cell.length_a   1.000
_cell.length_b   1.000
_cell.length_c   1.000
_cell.angle_alpha   90.00
_cell.angle_beta   90.00
_cell.angle_gamma   90.00
#
_symmetry.space_group_name_H-M   'P 1'
#
loop_
_entity.id
_entity.type
_entity.pdbx_description
1 polymer ?
#
loop_
_entity_poly.entity_id
_entity_poly.type
_entity_poly.pdbx_seq_one_letter_code
_entity_poly.pdbx_strand_id
1 'polypeptide(L)'
;MKPTSPLPLIAALLVLLLAGLLIMRSFSLDAQGAGGPLLVSGIFPFTEDYLPSPISGFSEFLSVHDSGQPDLALALPGLRLHDPRQGLEEAPWEEIVIAAEDRHPATAAVIRGLAEILTGQHASPLRPWTGNRYPVVIIQAVEGEALPIGCHRLFRVAAEGEMHRDRSAPMAATVHIAMQDVRGVHQLADAWDLWPARAVREWGLTIEYQQSNDEGDLGWGQRYALLGRRIAGEALSRLVDGGVLGLDADALSLEEIHGPWEGQIPQQPDHDVIRWYASSQAPLIRGWQGVLLGNSVMYRGVVSDTVGVFAAHLLRGDWQALHDKASDSHLERGEWRNSRSGRLQRLWIEAGNHGWDVLTVEPAADSGALFREWLSAAAQGSRSARIQLRRHLLARGIDAELRQSAAELLRQESDIRELALLAERDDATDLELSAREWAHWILGRQSAVPSLPLPERTIQDGDGRLNIGGFGESDFGSGAWLMQQVGDMRELRWRSTQGQPQVWIGRTADLPEELRQSLQLGD
;
A
#
# COMPACT_ATOMS: atom_id res chain seq x y z
N MET A 1 33.97 29.29 -54.47
CA MET A 1 32.97 29.01 -53.42
C MET A 1 32.57 27.55 -53.57
N LYS A 2 32.77 26.71 -52.55
CA LYS A 2 32.35 25.29 -52.61
C LYS A 2 30.83 25.24 -52.52
N PRO A 3 30.13 24.51 -53.40
CA PRO A 3 28.67 24.39 -53.32
C PRO A 3 28.33 23.68 -52.01
N THR A 4 27.60 24.37 -51.14
CA THR A 4 27.04 23.79 -49.92
C THR A 4 26.04 22.72 -50.32
N SER A 5 26.33 21.47 -49.95
CA SER A 5 25.46 20.35 -50.23
C SER A 5 24.07 20.59 -49.61
N PRO A 6 22.96 20.34 -50.34
CA PRO A 6 21.61 20.50 -49.80
C PRO A 6 21.21 19.37 -48.83
N LEU A 7 22.04 18.34 -48.67
CA LEU A 7 21.80 17.19 -47.80
C LEU A 7 21.42 17.53 -46.34
N PRO A 8 22.08 18.48 -45.64
CA PRO A 8 21.71 18.84 -44.27
C PRO A 8 20.32 19.47 -44.19
N LEU A 9 19.92 20.20 -45.23
CA LEU A 9 18.63 20.87 -45.31
C LEU A 9 17.50 19.85 -45.55
N ILE A 10 17.75 18.87 -46.42
CA ILE A 10 16.83 17.74 -46.64
C ILE A 10 16.69 16.89 -45.38
N ALA A 11 17.80 16.59 -44.69
CA ALA A 11 17.77 15.84 -43.44
C ALA A 11 17.01 16.57 -42.33
N ALA A 12 17.22 17.89 -42.17
CA ALA A 12 16.49 18.71 -41.22
C ALA A 12 14.99 18.74 -41.52
N LEU A 13 14.61 18.85 -42.81
CA LEU A 13 13.22 18.81 -43.24
C LEU A 13 12.56 17.45 -42.95
N LEU A 14 13.30 16.36 -43.15
CA LEU A 14 12.84 15.00 -42.87
C LEU A 14 12.64 14.76 -41.37
N VAL A 15 13.55 15.25 -40.53
CA VAL A 15 13.43 15.20 -39.06
C VAL A 15 12.25 16.05 -38.58
N LEU A 16 12.06 17.26 -39.12
CA LEU A 16 10.91 18.11 -38.80
C LEU A 16 9.59 17.49 -39.24
N LEU A 17 9.55 16.82 -40.41
CA LEU A 17 8.37 16.10 -40.88
C LEU A 17 8.05 14.90 -39.99
N LEU A 18 9.08 14.13 -39.59
CA LEU A 18 8.90 12.99 -38.67
C LEU A 18 8.45 13.46 -37.28
N ALA A 19 9.03 14.53 -36.76
CA ALA A 19 8.62 15.16 -35.51
C ALA A 19 7.18 15.69 -35.61
N GLY A 20 6.82 16.35 -36.71
CA GLY A 20 5.47 16.81 -36.98
C GLY A 20 4.45 15.66 -37.08
N LEU A 21 4.83 14.53 -37.69
CA LEU A 21 4.00 13.32 -37.74
C LEU A 21 3.87 12.65 -36.37
N LEU A 22 4.91 12.63 -35.55
CA LEU A 22 4.87 12.11 -34.18
C LEU A 22 4.00 13.00 -33.29
N ILE A 23 4.10 14.33 -33.43
CA ILE A 23 3.29 15.32 -32.72
C ILE A 23 1.82 15.25 -33.18
N MET A 24 1.55 15.11 -34.48
CA MET A 24 0.18 14.91 -34.98
C MET A 24 -0.38 13.55 -34.56
N ARG A 25 0.44 12.50 -34.45
CA ARG A 25 0.01 11.20 -33.93
C ARG A 25 -0.29 11.27 -32.43
N SER A 26 0.53 11.96 -31.64
CA SER A 26 0.29 12.17 -30.20
C SER A 26 -0.96 13.02 -29.98
N PHE A 27 -1.13 14.11 -30.73
CA PHE A 27 -2.36 14.90 -30.70
C PHE A 27 -3.57 14.16 -31.26
N SER A 28 -3.44 13.22 -32.20
CA SER A 28 -4.57 12.41 -32.68
C SER A 28 -4.99 11.31 -31.70
N LEU A 29 -4.04 10.78 -30.91
CA LEU A 29 -4.33 9.86 -29.81
C LEU A 29 -5.06 10.59 -28.68
N ASP A 30 -4.66 11.83 -28.37
CA ASP A 30 -5.40 12.70 -27.44
C ASP A 30 -6.73 13.22 -28.02
N ALA A 31 -6.81 13.52 -29.32
CA ALA A 31 -8.02 14.10 -29.95
C ALA A 31 -9.12 13.07 -30.23
N GLN A 32 -8.78 11.77 -30.33
CA GLN A 32 -9.80 10.74 -30.51
C GLN A 32 -10.53 10.39 -29.21
N GLY A 33 -9.95 10.59 -28.03
CA GLY A 33 -10.61 10.50 -26.70
C GLY A 33 -11.33 9.18 -26.35
N ALA A 34 -11.56 8.28 -27.31
CA ALA A 34 -12.37 7.08 -27.19
C ALA A 34 -11.70 6.03 -26.29
N GLY A 35 -10.38 6.11 -26.11
CA GLY A 35 -9.61 5.23 -25.23
C GLY A 35 -9.58 5.65 -23.75
N GLY A 36 -10.23 6.74 -23.37
CA GLY A 36 -10.13 7.29 -22.01
C GLY A 36 -8.79 7.97 -21.74
N PRO A 37 -8.47 8.26 -20.47
CA PRO A 37 -7.21 8.93 -20.11
C PRO A 37 -6.01 8.03 -20.38
N LEU A 38 -4.94 8.61 -20.91
CA LEU A 38 -3.67 7.91 -21.07
C LEU A 38 -3.05 7.64 -19.69
N LEU A 39 -2.65 6.40 -19.46
CA LEU A 39 -1.92 6.01 -18.25
C LEU A 39 -0.43 5.81 -18.60
N VAL A 40 0.45 6.54 -17.92
CA VAL A 40 1.90 6.45 -18.08
C VAL A 40 2.50 6.09 -16.73
N SER A 41 3.42 5.12 -16.71
CA SER A 41 4.14 4.81 -15.48
C SER A 41 5.04 5.96 -15.06
N GLY A 42 5.01 6.29 -13.78
CA GLY A 42 5.73 7.45 -13.27
C GLY A 42 5.21 7.93 -11.92
N ILE A 43 5.90 8.93 -11.38
CA ILE A 43 5.38 9.70 -10.26
C ILE A 43 4.29 10.62 -10.81
N PHE A 44 3.09 10.55 -10.23
CA PHE A 44 2.00 11.43 -10.60
C PHE A 44 2.35 12.88 -10.19
N PRO A 45 2.34 13.83 -11.14
CA PRO A 45 2.84 15.18 -10.89
C PRO A 45 1.91 15.93 -9.94
N PHE A 46 2.47 16.68 -8.99
CA PHE A 46 1.70 17.49 -8.03
C PHE A 46 1.10 18.78 -8.64
N THR A 47 1.50 19.20 -9.85
CA THR A 47 1.28 20.55 -10.38
C THR A 47 0.32 20.66 -11.56
N GLU A 48 -0.50 19.65 -11.87
CA GLU A 48 -1.52 19.82 -12.93
C GLU A 48 -2.69 20.67 -12.41
N ASP A 49 -2.73 21.96 -12.79
CA ASP A 49 -3.93 22.80 -12.64
C ASP A 49 -5.07 22.15 -13.44
N TYR A 50 -6.04 21.53 -12.78
CA TYR A 50 -7.15 20.89 -13.48
C TYR A 50 -8.53 21.45 -13.14
N LEU A 51 -9.37 21.36 -14.16
CA LEU A 51 -10.66 22.02 -14.38
C LEU A 51 -11.63 21.96 -13.17
N PRO A 52 -12.45 23.02 -13.01
CA PRO A 52 -13.30 23.23 -11.84
C PRO A 52 -14.34 22.12 -11.59
N SER A 53 -14.79 22.07 -10.33
CA SER A 53 -15.79 21.18 -9.72
C SER A 53 -16.99 20.79 -10.60
N PRO A 54 -17.60 19.62 -10.31
CA PRO A 54 -18.80 19.16 -11.02
C PRO A 54 -19.91 20.21 -11.02
N ILE A 55 -20.55 20.37 -12.17
CA ILE A 55 -21.83 21.06 -12.32
C ILE A 55 -22.86 20.30 -11.46
N SER A 56 -23.66 20.99 -10.66
CA SER A 56 -24.74 20.36 -9.89
C SER A 56 -25.87 19.92 -10.82
N GLY A 57 -26.29 18.65 -10.75
CA GLY A 57 -27.45 18.13 -11.51
C GLY A 57 -27.34 16.70 -12.06
N PHE A 58 -26.24 15.97 -11.81
CA PHE A 58 -26.00 14.65 -12.39
C PHE A 58 -26.74 13.52 -11.68
N SER A 59 -27.35 12.63 -12.47
CA SER A 59 -27.98 11.39 -12.01
C SER A 59 -26.97 10.25 -12.10
N GLU A 60 -26.42 9.83 -10.95
CA GLU A 60 -25.45 8.75 -10.85
C GLU A 60 -26.02 7.61 -9.99
N PHE A 61 -25.97 6.38 -10.51
CA PHE A 61 -26.19 5.19 -9.69
C PHE A 61 -24.85 4.53 -9.41
N LEU A 62 -24.56 4.34 -8.11
CA LEU A 62 -23.36 3.68 -7.62
C LEU A 62 -23.81 2.52 -6.74
N SER A 63 -23.58 1.29 -7.18
CA SER A 63 -23.69 0.10 -6.32
C SER A 63 -22.29 -0.34 -5.90
N VAL A 64 -22.13 -0.56 -4.59
CA VAL A 64 -20.89 -1.02 -4.00
C VAL A 64 -21.12 -2.40 -3.42
N HIS A 65 -20.35 -3.36 -3.90
CA HIS A 65 -20.36 -4.71 -3.42
C HIS A 65 -19.05 -4.97 -2.67
N ASP A 66 -19.16 -5.17 -1.35
CA ASP A 66 -18.08 -5.71 -0.54
C ASP A 66 -17.92 -7.19 -0.90
N SER A 67 -17.04 -7.49 -1.85
CA SER A 67 -16.84 -8.86 -2.30
C SER A 67 -15.84 -9.57 -1.40
N GLY A 68 -16.34 -10.57 -0.67
CA GLY A 68 -15.51 -11.55 0.00
C GLY A 68 -14.93 -12.56 -0.99
N GLN A 69 -13.92 -12.15 -1.78
CA GLN A 69 -12.91 -12.91 -2.55
C GLN A 69 -13.17 -13.56 -3.95
N PRO A 70 -14.23 -14.32 -4.31
CA PRO A 70 -14.25 -15.07 -5.57
C PRO A 70 -14.14 -14.19 -6.82
N ASP A 71 -14.97 -13.15 -6.92
CA ASP A 71 -15.07 -12.33 -8.13
C ASP A 71 -13.85 -11.40 -8.28
N LEU A 72 -13.35 -10.88 -7.15
CA LEU A 72 -12.13 -10.07 -7.09
C LEU A 72 -10.89 -10.86 -7.50
N ALA A 73 -10.77 -12.12 -7.07
CA ALA A 73 -9.61 -12.95 -7.40
C ALA A 73 -9.52 -13.20 -8.92
N LEU A 74 -10.66 -13.39 -9.59
CA LEU A 74 -10.72 -13.56 -11.04
C LEU A 74 -10.30 -12.29 -11.80
N ALA A 75 -10.76 -11.11 -11.36
CA ALA A 75 -10.46 -9.84 -12.00
C ALA A 75 -9.05 -9.29 -11.69
N LEU A 76 -8.48 -9.64 -10.53
CA LEU A 76 -7.17 -9.17 -10.05
C LEU A 76 -6.23 -10.37 -9.83
N PRO A 77 -5.46 -10.79 -10.86
CA PRO A 77 -4.63 -12.00 -10.81
C PRO A 77 -3.63 -12.00 -9.64
N GLY A 78 -3.56 -13.07 -8.86
CA GLY A 78 -2.64 -13.16 -7.72
C GLY A 78 -3.05 -12.29 -6.53
N LEU A 79 -4.28 -11.75 -6.52
CA LEU A 79 -4.80 -11.05 -5.36
C LEU A 79 -4.96 -12.00 -4.19
N ARG A 80 -4.38 -11.61 -3.05
CA ARG A 80 -4.60 -12.24 -1.76
C ARG A 80 -4.92 -11.13 -0.77
N LEU A 81 -6.08 -11.25 -0.14
CA LEU A 81 -6.56 -10.31 0.86
C LEU A 81 -6.62 -11.01 2.21
N HIS A 82 -6.55 -10.20 3.26
CA HIS A 82 -6.69 -10.61 4.65
C HIS A 82 -5.52 -11.44 5.19
N ASP A 83 -4.29 -10.91 5.21
CA ASP A 83 -3.23 -11.53 6.03
C ASP A 83 -3.69 -11.62 7.50
N PRO A 84 -3.86 -12.82 8.08
CA PRO A 84 -4.26 -12.96 9.48
C PRO A 84 -3.18 -12.48 10.46
N ARG A 85 -1.96 -12.22 9.98
CA ARG A 85 -0.79 -11.78 10.75
C ARG A 85 -0.47 -10.30 10.54
N GLN A 86 -1.43 -9.50 10.04
CA GLN A 86 -1.25 -8.06 9.88
C GLN A 86 -0.77 -7.46 11.19
N GLY A 87 0.42 -6.87 11.15
CA GLY A 87 1.02 -6.21 12.31
C GLY A 87 0.18 -5.03 12.81
N LEU A 88 0.37 -4.69 14.07
CA LEU A 88 -0.42 -3.68 14.78
C LEU A 88 -0.10 -2.24 14.37
N GLU A 89 1.04 -2.05 13.68
CA GLU A 89 1.49 -0.74 13.22
C GLU A 89 0.87 -0.38 11.88
N GLU A 90 0.37 0.84 11.75
CA GLU A 90 -0.20 1.27 10.48
C GLU A 90 0.89 1.62 9.46
N ALA A 91 0.70 1.18 8.22
CA ALA A 91 1.59 1.57 7.14
C ALA A 91 1.41 3.07 6.81
N PRO A 92 2.50 3.79 6.50
CA PRO A 92 2.42 5.20 6.10
C PRO A 92 1.63 5.38 4.79
N TRP A 93 1.13 6.59 4.52
CA TRP A 93 0.44 6.97 3.28
C TRP A 93 1.33 7.77 2.33
N GLU A 94 2.61 7.96 2.67
CA GLU A 94 3.56 8.82 1.97
C GLU A 94 3.97 8.28 0.61
N GLU A 95 4.16 6.97 0.45
CA GLU A 95 4.50 6.35 -0.83
C GLU A 95 3.50 5.24 -1.20
N ILE A 96 2.74 5.49 -2.27
CA ILE A 96 1.64 4.65 -2.72
C ILE A 96 1.84 4.29 -4.18
N VAL A 97 1.70 3.02 -4.52
CA VAL A 97 1.62 2.56 -5.92
C VAL A 97 0.17 2.30 -6.29
N ILE A 98 -0.22 2.70 -7.50
CA ILE A 98 -1.51 2.35 -8.10
C ILE A 98 -1.23 1.64 -9.43
N ALA A 99 -1.50 0.33 -9.46
CA ALA A 99 -1.27 -0.53 -10.59
C ALA A 99 -2.57 -0.80 -11.39
N ALA A 100 -2.49 -0.63 -12.72
CA ALA A 100 -3.54 -1.02 -13.65
C ALA A 100 -3.39 -2.48 -14.04
N GLU A 101 -4.38 -3.33 -13.80
CA GLU A 101 -4.36 -4.74 -14.20
C GLU A 101 -4.76 -4.98 -15.65
N ASP A 102 -5.40 -3.99 -16.27
CA ASP A 102 -5.85 -4.02 -17.65
C ASP A 102 -5.66 -2.66 -18.34
N ARG A 103 -6.10 -2.57 -19.59
CA ARG A 103 -6.09 -1.34 -20.39
C ARG A 103 -7.49 -0.72 -20.53
N HIS A 104 -8.42 -1.07 -19.66
CA HIS A 104 -9.77 -0.57 -19.75
C HIS A 104 -9.78 0.96 -19.45
N PRO A 105 -10.49 1.78 -20.24
CA PRO A 105 -10.56 3.22 -20.03
C PRO A 105 -11.03 3.63 -18.62
N ALA A 106 -11.95 2.85 -18.04
CA ALA A 106 -12.42 3.08 -16.67
C ALA A 106 -11.32 2.82 -15.62
N THR A 107 -10.45 1.82 -15.83
CA THR A 107 -9.28 1.57 -14.98
C THR A 107 -8.38 2.80 -14.95
N ALA A 108 -7.99 3.32 -16.11
CA ALA A 108 -7.14 4.51 -16.20
C ALA A 108 -7.81 5.74 -15.55
N ALA A 109 -9.11 5.91 -15.73
CA ALA A 109 -9.87 6.99 -15.11
C ALA A 109 -9.90 6.90 -13.58
N VAL A 110 -10.13 5.71 -13.04
CA VAL A 110 -10.16 5.47 -11.59
C VAL A 110 -8.77 5.64 -10.99
N ILE A 111 -7.72 5.14 -11.62
CA ILE A 111 -6.34 5.33 -11.16
C ILE A 111 -5.98 6.81 -11.08
N ARG A 112 -6.35 7.57 -12.12
CA ARG A 112 -6.16 9.03 -12.11
C ARG A 112 -6.97 9.68 -10.99
N GLY A 113 -8.24 9.31 -10.80
CA GLY A 113 -9.09 9.82 -9.72
C GLY A 113 -8.51 9.54 -8.32
N LEU A 114 -7.99 8.33 -8.10
CA LEU A 114 -7.29 7.97 -6.86
C LEU A 114 -6.04 8.83 -6.66
N ALA A 115 -5.21 8.98 -7.70
CA ALA A 115 -4.00 9.79 -7.63
C ALA A 115 -4.30 11.26 -7.31
N GLU A 116 -5.32 11.85 -7.95
CA GLU A 116 -5.74 13.23 -7.71
C GLU A 116 -6.23 13.44 -6.26
N ILE A 117 -7.01 12.51 -5.71
CA ILE A 117 -7.50 12.60 -4.33
C ILE A 117 -6.35 12.41 -3.33
N LEU A 118 -5.52 11.40 -3.54
CA LEU A 118 -4.41 11.06 -2.64
C LEU A 118 -3.33 12.14 -2.61
N THR A 119 -3.01 12.76 -3.75
CA THR A 119 -2.08 13.90 -3.81
C THR A 119 -2.71 15.23 -3.36
N GLY A 120 -4.01 15.26 -3.06
CA GLY A 120 -4.71 16.47 -2.60
C GLY A 120 -5.05 17.46 -3.71
N GLN A 121 -4.82 17.12 -4.99
CA GLN A 121 -5.23 17.94 -6.14
C GLN A 121 -6.75 18.02 -6.29
N HIS A 122 -7.46 16.96 -5.90
CA HIS A 122 -8.91 16.97 -5.83
C HIS A 122 -9.39 17.14 -4.38
N ALA A 123 -10.31 18.06 -4.16
CA ALA A 123 -10.98 18.21 -2.87
C ALA A 123 -11.89 17.00 -2.63
N SER A 124 -11.46 16.12 -1.74
CA SER A 124 -12.24 14.99 -1.24
C SER A 124 -12.52 15.21 0.26
N PRO A 125 -13.71 14.84 0.76
CA PRO A 125 -13.96 14.78 2.21
C PRO A 125 -13.08 13.73 2.91
N LEU A 126 -12.49 12.81 2.13
CA LEU A 126 -11.63 11.75 2.59
C LEU A 126 -10.19 12.07 2.19
N ARG A 127 -9.39 12.42 3.20
CA ARG A 127 -7.93 12.58 3.10
C ARG A 127 -7.29 11.65 4.13
N PRO A 128 -6.68 10.53 3.71
CA PRO A 128 -6.15 9.54 4.65
C PRO A 128 -4.85 9.98 5.35
N TRP A 129 -4.31 11.15 5.01
CA TRP A 129 -3.08 11.73 5.55
C TRP A 129 -3.35 13.11 6.17
N THR A 130 -2.52 13.52 7.13
CA THR A 130 -2.52 14.88 7.69
C THR A 130 -1.15 15.53 7.54
N GLY A 131 -1.11 16.86 7.59
CA GLY A 131 0.14 17.61 7.72
C GLY A 131 0.74 18.13 6.42
N ASN A 132 2.03 18.47 6.50
CA ASN A 132 2.81 19.22 5.49
C ASN A 132 3.43 18.35 4.38
N ARG A 133 3.22 17.02 4.39
CA ARG A 133 3.81 16.09 3.42
C ARG A 133 2.70 15.51 2.55
N TYR A 134 2.74 15.83 1.25
CA TYR A 134 1.83 15.24 0.28
C TYR A 134 2.33 13.85 -0.12
N PRO A 135 1.44 12.84 -0.20
CA PRO A 135 1.80 11.54 -0.72
C PRO A 135 2.43 11.61 -2.12
N VAL A 136 3.48 10.83 -2.31
CA VAL A 136 4.01 10.46 -3.60
C VAL A 136 3.20 9.27 -4.13
N VAL A 137 2.43 9.53 -5.18
CA VAL A 137 1.67 8.49 -5.88
C VAL A 137 2.44 8.06 -7.11
N ILE A 138 2.74 6.76 -7.19
CA ILE A 138 3.39 6.13 -8.32
C ILE A 138 2.33 5.37 -9.12
N ILE A 139 2.18 5.74 -10.38
CA ILE A 139 1.30 5.04 -11.31
C ILE A 139 2.10 3.92 -11.98
N GLN A 140 1.52 2.72 -12.01
CA GLN A 140 2.08 1.55 -12.67
C GLN A 140 1.11 1.04 -13.75
N ALA A 141 1.33 1.43 -15.00
CA ALA A 141 0.57 0.93 -16.13
C ALA A 141 0.89 -0.55 -16.43
N VAL A 142 0.01 -1.24 -17.18
CA VAL A 142 0.17 -2.68 -17.52
C VAL A 142 1.53 -2.99 -18.17
N GLU A 143 1.97 -2.15 -19.11
CA GLU A 143 3.26 -2.31 -19.83
C GLU A 143 4.36 -1.39 -19.26
N GLY A 144 4.13 -0.85 -18.06
CA GLY A 144 5.04 0.04 -17.40
C GLY A 144 6.22 -0.67 -16.76
N GLU A 145 7.37 0.00 -16.68
CA GLU A 145 8.46 -0.41 -15.79
C GLU A 145 8.18 0.08 -14.36
N ALA A 146 8.31 -0.80 -13.39
CA ALA A 146 8.15 -0.47 -11.99
C ALA A 146 9.31 0.42 -11.52
N LEU A 147 9.01 1.47 -10.75
CA LEU A 147 10.02 2.40 -10.25
C LEU A 147 10.73 1.84 -9.00
N PRO A 148 12.03 2.09 -8.84
CA PRO A 148 12.81 1.69 -7.67
C PRO A 148 12.62 2.70 -6.51
N ILE A 149 11.37 2.96 -6.14
CA ILE A 149 10.98 3.83 -5.02
C ILE A 149 10.26 2.98 -3.98
N GLY A 150 10.75 3.00 -2.73
CA GLY A 150 10.19 2.21 -1.65
C GLY A 150 8.76 2.62 -1.31
N CYS A 151 7.81 1.74 -1.58
CA CYS A 151 6.39 1.98 -1.35
C CYS A 151 5.85 1.19 -0.16
N HIS A 152 4.68 1.62 0.32
CA HIS A 152 4.04 1.01 1.49
C HIS A 152 2.68 0.42 1.17
N ARG A 153 1.98 1.01 0.21
CA ARG A 153 0.62 0.62 -0.19
C ARG A 153 0.59 0.36 -1.69
N LEU A 154 -0.11 -0.70 -2.08
CA LEU A 154 -0.39 -1.03 -3.46
C LEU A 154 -1.90 -1.04 -3.68
N PHE A 155 -2.40 -0.15 -4.53
CA PHE A 155 -3.73 -0.27 -5.11
C PHE A 155 -3.65 -1.03 -6.43
N ARG A 156 -4.51 -2.01 -6.62
CA ARG A 156 -4.65 -2.74 -7.89
C ARG A 156 -6.04 -2.50 -8.42
N VAL A 157 -6.12 -2.06 -9.67
CA VAL A 157 -7.37 -1.64 -10.30
C VAL A 157 -7.55 -2.38 -11.62
N ALA A 158 -8.72 -2.99 -11.78
CA ALA A 158 -9.20 -3.56 -13.04
C ALA A 158 -10.63 -3.07 -13.30
N ALA A 159 -11.06 -3.11 -14.55
CA ALA A 159 -12.43 -2.83 -14.92
C ALA A 159 -12.91 -3.76 -16.04
N GLU A 160 -14.17 -4.15 -15.94
CA GLU A 160 -14.87 -4.96 -16.91
C GLU A 160 -16.08 -4.19 -17.46
N GLY A 161 -16.51 -4.56 -18.67
CA GLY A 161 -17.63 -3.93 -19.37
C GLY A 161 -17.34 -3.65 -20.84
N GLU A 162 -18.36 -3.16 -21.55
CA GLU A 162 -18.20 -2.77 -22.95
C GLU A 162 -17.43 -1.45 -23.06
N MET A 163 -16.34 -1.46 -23.83
CA MET A 163 -15.67 -0.23 -24.27
C MET A 163 -16.53 0.48 -25.31
N HIS A 164 -17.38 1.41 -24.85
CA HIS A 164 -18.19 2.22 -25.75
C HIS A 164 -17.29 3.16 -26.56
N ARG A 165 -17.19 2.90 -27.86
CA ARG A 165 -16.55 3.78 -28.84
C ARG A 165 -17.42 4.97 -29.24
N ASP A 166 -18.71 4.86 -28.95
CA ASP A 166 -19.70 5.92 -29.19
C ASP A 166 -19.74 6.87 -27.99
N ARG A 167 -19.38 8.13 -28.24
CA ARG A 167 -19.37 9.20 -27.21
C ARG A 167 -20.76 9.56 -26.71
N SER A 168 -21.80 9.12 -27.42
CA SER A 168 -23.21 9.30 -27.06
C SER A 168 -23.80 8.13 -26.28
N ALA A 169 -23.04 7.05 -26.02
CA ALA A 169 -23.51 5.93 -25.22
C ALA A 169 -23.47 6.23 -23.70
N PRO A 170 -24.33 5.60 -22.90
CA PRO A 170 -24.26 5.72 -21.45
C PRO A 170 -22.94 5.12 -20.97
N MET A 171 -22.37 5.67 -19.90
CA MET A 171 -21.15 5.10 -19.33
C MET A 171 -21.55 4.12 -18.25
N ALA A 172 -21.25 2.85 -18.48
CA ALA A 172 -21.36 1.80 -17.50
C ALA A 172 -20.00 1.12 -17.33
N ALA A 173 -19.60 0.86 -16.10
CA ALA A 173 -18.37 0.12 -15.81
C ALA A 173 -18.52 -0.64 -14.49
N THR A 174 -17.97 -1.85 -14.46
CA THR A 174 -17.74 -2.59 -13.22
C THR A 174 -16.25 -2.50 -12.92
N VAL A 175 -15.88 -1.91 -11.79
CA VAL A 175 -14.48 -1.67 -11.41
C VAL A 175 -14.15 -2.48 -10.16
N HIS A 176 -13.05 -3.21 -10.23
CA HIS A 176 -12.48 -3.98 -9.13
C HIS A 176 -11.27 -3.23 -8.59
N ILE A 177 -11.27 -2.94 -7.28
CA ILE A 177 -10.19 -2.22 -6.61
C ILE A 177 -9.79 -3.01 -5.39
N ALA A 178 -8.50 -3.26 -5.23
CA ALA A 178 -7.94 -3.82 -4.02
C ALA A 178 -6.82 -2.94 -3.48
N MET A 179 -6.77 -2.77 -2.17
CA MET A 179 -5.63 -2.22 -1.45
C MET A 179 -4.87 -3.37 -0.79
N GLN A 180 -3.56 -3.43 -0.99
CA GLN A 180 -2.67 -4.45 -0.47
C GLN A 180 -1.42 -3.83 0.17
N ASP A 181 -0.74 -4.62 0.99
CA ASP A 181 0.62 -4.32 1.41
C ASP A 181 1.63 -4.69 0.31
N VAL A 182 2.66 -3.84 0.11
CA VAL A 182 3.69 -4.05 -0.92
C VAL A 182 4.66 -5.19 -0.58
N ARG A 183 4.60 -5.74 0.64
CA ARG A 183 5.53 -6.79 1.10
C ARG A 183 5.19 -8.21 0.61
N GLY A 184 3.99 -8.43 0.06
CA GLY A 184 3.60 -9.73 -0.51
C GLY A 184 3.40 -10.88 0.49
N VAL A 185 3.16 -12.09 -0.04
CA VAL A 185 2.18 -13.12 0.38
C VAL A 185 2.42 -13.91 1.69
N HIS A 186 1.30 -14.32 2.30
CA HIS A 186 1.09 -14.94 3.62
C HIS A 186 1.91 -16.19 4.00
N GLN A 187 2.61 -16.84 3.07
CA GLN A 187 3.30 -18.12 3.33
C GLN A 187 4.80 -18.09 3.05
N LEU A 188 5.33 -16.99 2.51
CA LEU A 188 6.76 -16.67 2.48
C LEU A 188 7.28 -16.22 3.86
N ALA A 189 6.70 -16.75 4.94
CA ALA A 189 6.94 -16.37 6.33
C ALA A 189 8.40 -16.53 6.79
N ASP A 190 9.18 -17.35 6.09
CA ASP A 190 10.61 -17.53 6.33
C ASP A 190 11.47 -16.47 5.60
N ALA A 191 10.88 -15.69 4.68
CA ALA A 191 11.50 -14.53 4.03
C ALA A 191 11.25 -13.21 4.80
N TRP A 192 10.38 -13.25 5.83
CA TRP A 192 9.94 -12.10 6.63
C TRP A 192 10.94 -11.59 7.66
N ASP A 193 12.13 -12.17 7.71
CA ASP A 193 13.03 -12.10 8.84
C ASP A 193 13.40 -10.68 9.30
N LEU A 194 13.23 -9.66 8.47
CA LEU A 194 13.61 -8.27 8.78
C LEU A 194 12.57 -7.21 8.44
N TRP A 195 11.36 -7.56 7.99
CA TRP A 195 10.33 -6.56 7.71
C TRP A 195 9.73 -6.02 9.03
N PRO A 196 9.34 -4.73 9.08
CA PRO A 196 8.62 -4.20 10.23
C PRO A 196 7.24 -4.85 10.34
N ALA A 197 6.75 -5.12 11.54
CA ALA A 197 5.39 -5.54 11.90
C ALA A 197 4.35 -4.41 11.72
N ARG A 198 4.43 -3.70 10.59
CA ARG A 198 3.34 -2.85 10.08
C ARG A 198 2.36 -3.68 9.26
N ALA A 199 1.21 -3.13 8.96
CA ALA A 199 0.29 -3.67 7.99
C ALA A 199 -0.60 -2.61 7.34
N VAL A 200 -0.94 -2.89 6.09
CA VAL A 200 -2.08 -2.32 5.39
C VAL A 200 -3.30 -3.22 5.68
N ARG A 201 -4.49 -2.66 5.97
CA ARG A 201 -5.72 -3.46 5.89
C ARG A 201 -5.97 -3.82 4.45
N GLU A 202 -5.62 -5.04 4.13
CA GLU A 202 -5.91 -5.58 2.83
C GLU A 202 -7.42 -5.75 2.67
N TRP A 203 -7.96 -5.06 1.68
CA TRP A 203 -9.38 -5.09 1.37
C TRP A 203 -9.59 -4.91 -0.12
N GLY A 204 -10.69 -5.45 -0.63
CA GLY A 204 -11.07 -5.31 -2.03
C GLY A 204 -12.56 -5.06 -2.14
N LEU A 205 -12.94 -4.40 -3.23
CA LEU A 205 -14.30 -4.01 -3.50
C LEU A 205 -14.58 -4.05 -4.99
N THR A 206 -15.84 -4.25 -5.32
CA THR A 206 -16.36 -4.13 -6.68
C THR A 206 -17.39 -3.02 -6.70
N ILE A 207 -17.16 -2.02 -7.55
CA ILE A 207 -18.04 -0.86 -7.72
C ILE A 207 -18.62 -0.91 -9.12
N GLU A 208 -19.94 -0.93 -9.19
CA GLU A 208 -20.65 -0.75 -10.44
C GLU A 208 -21.10 0.70 -10.53
N TYR A 209 -20.80 1.31 -11.68
CA TYR A 209 -21.15 2.69 -11.98
C TYR A 209 -21.99 2.75 -13.24
N GLN A 210 -23.07 3.52 -13.19
CA GLN A 210 -23.87 3.84 -14.36
C GLN A 210 -24.21 5.32 -14.41
N GLN A 211 -23.94 5.94 -15.57
CA GLN A 211 -24.30 7.31 -15.89
C GLN A 211 -25.25 7.35 -17.10
N SER A 212 -26.38 8.04 -16.94
CA SER A 212 -27.36 8.29 -18.01
C SER A 212 -26.86 9.25 -19.08
N ASN A 213 -27.49 9.20 -20.26
CA ASN A 213 -27.13 10.01 -21.42
C ASN A 213 -27.82 11.37 -21.52
N ASP A 214 -28.78 11.68 -20.65
CA ASP A 214 -29.67 12.84 -20.78
C ASP A 214 -28.97 14.20 -20.51
N GLU A 215 -27.64 14.25 -20.54
CA GLU A 215 -26.79 15.29 -19.97
C GLU A 215 -25.84 15.84 -21.04
N GLY A 216 -26.42 16.54 -22.02
CA GLY A 216 -25.84 16.88 -23.33
C GLY A 216 -24.66 17.85 -23.42
N ASP A 217 -24.00 18.24 -22.32
CA ASP A 217 -22.99 19.33 -22.35
C ASP A 217 -21.56 18.94 -21.91
N LEU A 218 -21.32 17.73 -21.41
CA LEU A 218 -19.98 17.32 -20.97
C LEU A 218 -19.13 16.72 -22.10
N GLY A 219 -17.89 17.20 -22.21
CA GLY A 219 -16.89 16.57 -23.05
C GLY A 219 -16.59 15.14 -22.57
N TRP A 220 -16.31 14.23 -23.50
CA TRP A 220 -16.04 12.82 -23.22
C TRP A 220 -14.92 12.59 -22.18
N GLY A 221 -13.87 13.40 -22.19
CA GLY A 221 -12.82 13.36 -21.17
C GLY A 221 -13.28 13.78 -19.76
N GLN A 222 -14.22 14.74 -19.67
CA GLN A 222 -14.80 15.15 -18.38
C GLN A 222 -15.66 14.05 -17.78
N ARG A 223 -16.39 13.29 -18.62
CA ARG A 223 -17.18 12.15 -18.16
C ARG A 223 -16.30 11.08 -17.52
N TYR A 224 -15.16 10.72 -18.14
CA TYR A 224 -14.19 9.82 -17.52
C TYR A 224 -13.57 10.39 -16.24
N ALA A 225 -13.23 11.69 -16.20
CA ALA A 225 -12.71 12.30 -14.99
C ALA A 225 -13.71 12.24 -13.82
N LEU A 226 -15.00 12.49 -14.09
CA LEU A 226 -16.07 12.38 -13.10
C LEU A 226 -16.27 10.95 -12.62
N LEU A 227 -16.40 9.99 -13.55
CA LEU A 227 -16.47 8.55 -13.25
C LEU A 227 -15.31 8.14 -12.35
N GLY A 228 -14.08 8.49 -12.76
CA GLY A 228 -12.85 8.13 -12.06
C GLY A 228 -12.81 8.67 -10.63
N ARG A 229 -13.08 9.97 -10.45
CA ARG A 229 -13.11 10.62 -9.13
C ARG A 229 -14.22 10.08 -8.23
N ARG A 230 -15.39 9.79 -8.80
CA ARG A 230 -16.54 9.28 -8.05
C ARG A 230 -16.27 7.89 -7.49
N ILE A 231 -15.84 6.97 -8.37
CA ILE A 231 -15.47 5.60 -7.97
C ILE A 231 -14.28 5.64 -7.00
N ALA A 232 -13.27 6.47 -7.26
CA ALA A 232 -12.12 6.63 -6.36
C ALA A 232 -12.51 7.16 -4.98
N GLY A 233 -13.40 8.15 -4.90
CA GLY A 233 -13.92 8.69 -3.65
C GLY A 233 -14.68 7.65 -2.83
N GLU A 234 -15.57 6.88 -3.47
CA GLU A 234 -16.27 5.78 -2.80
C GLU A 234 -15.28 4.68 -2.38
N ALA A 235 -14.36 4.29 -3.25
CA ALA A 235 -13.36 3.27 -2.93
C ALA A 235 -12.52 3.68 -1.71
N LEU A 236 -12.03 4.92 -1.66
CA LEU A 236 -11.30 5.43 -0.50
C LEU A 236 -12.18 5.48 0.76
N SER A 237 -13.48 5.74 0.64
CA SER A 237 -14.39 5.74 1.80
C SER A 237 -14.49 4.37 2.48
N ARG A 238 -14.24 3.29 1.73
CA ARG A 238 -14.32 1.91 2.21
C ARG A 238 -12.95 1.30 2.53
N LEU A 239 -11.95 1.61 1.71
CA LEU A 239 -10.59 1.07 1.82
C LEU A 239 -9.77 1.80 2.87
N VAL A 240 -10.06 3.06 3.15
CA VAL A 240 -9.43 3.77 4.28
C VAL A 240 -10.16 3.31 5.55
N ASP A 241 -9.42 2.70 6.47
CA ASP A 241 -9.89 1.97 7.66
C ASP A 241 -10.68 2.76 8.72
N GLY A 242 -11.35 3.86 8.38
CA GLY A 242 -11.74 4.87 9.37
C GLY A 242 -10.55 5.50 10.13
N GLY A 243 -9.33 4.97 9.93
CA GLY A 243 -8.05 5.43 10.43
C GLY A 243 -7.43 6.38 9.43
N VAL A 244 -7.74 7.65 9.60
CA VAL A 244 -6.83 8.73 9.26
C VAL A 244 -5.65 8.56 10.22
N LEU A 245 -4.43 8.45 9.69
CA LEU A 245 -3.13 8.50 10.39
C LEU A 245 -2.59 7.28 11.12
N GLY A 246 -1.36 6.91 10.76
CA GLY A 246 -0.42 6.31 11.69
C GLY A 246 0.43 7.41 12.31
N LEU A 247 -0.01 8.00 13.43
CA LEU A 247 0.76 9.09 14.09
C LEU A 247 2.22 8.70 14.40
N ASP A 248 2.52 7.41 14.56
CA ASP A 248 3.89 6.93 14.74
C ASP A 248 4.70 6.89 13.44
N ALA A 249 4.06 6.61 12.31
CA ALA A 249 4.71 6.73 11.00
C ALA A 249 5.01 8.20 10.68
N ASP A 250 4.04 9.09 10.93
CA ASP A 250 4.18 10.53 10.71
C ASP A 250 5.23 11.17 11.63
N ALA A 251 5.50 10.56 12.79
CA ALA A 251 6.56 10.99 13.71
C ALA A 251 7.98 10.64 13.21
N LEU A 252 8.11 9.78 12.19
CA LEU A 252 9.39 9.41 11.61
C LEU A 252 9.74 10.31 10.41
N SER A 253 11.02 10.60 10.28
CA SER A 253 11.59 11.14 9.04
C SER A 253 11.55 10.07 7.93
N LEU A 254 11.60 10.50 6.66
CA LEU A 254 11.71 9.58 5.53
C LEU A 254 12.96 8.68 5.64
N GLU A 255 14.06 9.22 6.18
CA GLU A 255 15.28 8.46 6.45
C GLU A 255 15.05 7.37 7.51
N GLU A 256 14.27 7.64 8.56
CA GLU A 256 13.91 6.61 9.53
C GLU A 256 12.91 5.59 8.96
N ILE A 257 11.99 6.00 8.09
CA ILE A 257 11.02 5.09 7.45
C ILE A 257 11.72 4.11 6.49
N HIS A 258 12.65 4.62 5.67
CA HIS A 258 13.33 3.86 4.63
C HIS A 258 14.65 3.25 5.10
N GLY A 259 15.30 3.86 6.09
CA GLY A 259 16.60 3.50 6.67
C GLY A 259 17.82 3.99 5.91
N PRO A 260 19.02 3.75 6.48
CA PRO A 260 20.29 4.33 6.06
C PRO A 260 20.92 3.60 4.87
N TRP A 261 20.14 3.31 3.84
CA TRP A 261 20.62 2.53 2.70
C TRP A 261 21.61 3.31 1.83
N GLU A 262 22.77 2.71 1.59
CA GLU A 262 23.70 3.19 0.59
C GLU A 262 23.30 2.72 -0.81
N GLY A 263 22.83 3.66 -1.63
CA GLY A 263 22.51 3.45 -3.04
C GLY A 263 21.04 3.09 -3.31
N GLN A 264 20.70 2.98 -4.58
CA GLN A 264 19.34 2.67 -5.05
C GLN A 264 18.91 1.26 -4.64
N ILE A 265 17.59 1.03 -4.60
CA ILE A 265 17.00 -0.30 -4.47
C ILE A 265 17.62 -1.21 -5.55
N PRO A 266 18.00 -2.47 -5.24
CA PRO A 266 18.66 -3.35 -6.19
C PRO A 266 17.87 -3.50 -7.46
N GLN A 267 18.55 -3.72 -8.58
CA GLN A 267 17.84 -4.06 -9.82
C GLN A 267 17.12 -5.40 -9.64
N GLN A 268 15.85 -5.43 -9.99
CA GLN A 268 15.03 -6.62 -10.04
C GLN A 268 15.47 -7.55 -11.19
N PRO A 269 15.32 -8.88 -11.06
CA PRO A 269 15.49 -9.80 -12.19
C PRO A 269 14.47 -9.48 -13.29
N ASP A 270 14.99 -9.13 -14.46
CA ASP A 270 14.18 -8.73 -15.60
C ASP A 270 13.84 -9.92 -16.49
N HIS A 271 12.55 -10.14 -16.77
CA HIS A 271 12.07 -11.22 -17.63
C HIS A 271 10.66 -10.94 -18.18
N ASP A 272 10.40 -11.33 -19.43
CA ASP A 272 9.09 -11.13 -20.09
C ASP A 272 7.89 -11.84 -19.43
N VAL A 273 8.14 -12.72 -18.45
CA VAL A 273 7.08 -13.50 -17.77
C VAL A 273 6.76 -12.96 -16.39
N ILE A 274 7.60 -12.06 -15.87
CA ILE A 274 7.40 -11.43 -14.58
C ILE A 274 6.82 -10.04 -14.81
N ARG A 275 5.82 -9.71 -13.99
CA ARG A 275 5.31 -8.36 -13.86
C ARG A 275 5.63 -7.83 -12.49
N TRP A 276 6.52 -6.85 -12.43
CA TRP A 276 6.83 -6.13 -11.21
C TRP A 276 5.79 -5.05 -10.94
N TYR A 277 5.27 -5.01 -9.73
CA TYR A 277 4.29 -4.00 -9.32
C TYR A 277 4.95 -2.84 -8.62
N ALA A 278 5.80 -3.13 -7.63
CA ALA A 278 6.33 -2.11 -6.75
C ALA A 278 7.63 -2.59 -6.10
N SER A 279 8.45 -1.63 -5.71
CA SER A 279 9.53 -1.85 -4.75
C SER A 279 9.09 -1.44 -3.35
N SER A 280 9.71 -2.04 -2.34
CA SER A 280 9.51 -1.71 -0.93
C SER A 280 10.86 -1.47 -0.27
N GLN A 281 10.87 -0.56 0.71
CA GLN A 281 12.04 -0.25 1.49
C GLN A 281 11.65 -0.03 2.95
N ALA A 282 12.48 -0.57 3.84
CA ALA A 282 12.44 -0.42 5.28
C ALA A 282 13.89 -0.50 5.80
N PRO A 283 14.16 -0.14 7.07
CA PRO A 283 15.54 0.06 7.47
C PRO A 283 16.41 -1.20 7.48
N LEU A 284 15.81 -2.37 7.72
CA LEU A 284 16.53 -3.64 7.76
C LEU A 284 16.42 -4.44 6.46
N ILE A 285 15.53 -4.06 5.55
CA ILE A 285 15.26 -4.84 4.34
C ILE A 285 14.63 -3.98 3.24
N ARG A 286 14.98 -4.27 1.99
CA ARG A 286 14.35 -3.67 0.81
C ARG A 286 14.18 -4.70 -0.29
N GLY A 287 13.33 -4.44 -1.27
CA GLY A 287 12.99 -5.46 -2.24
C GLY A 287 11.98 -5.04 -3.30
N TRP A 288 11.52 -6.04 -4.05
CA TRP A 288 10.48 -5.91 -5.08
C TRP A 288 9.42 -6.96 -4.95
N GLN A 289 8.19 -6.57 -5.28
CA GLN A 289 7.04 -7.46 -5.38
C GLN A 289 6.53 -7.50 -6.82
N GLY A 290 6.26 -8.70 -7.30
CA GLY A 290 5.72 -8.95 -8.63
C GLY A 290 4.92 -10.24 -8.69
N VAL A 291 4.46 -10.59 -9.89
CA VAL A 291 3.77 -11.85 -10.18
C VAL A 291 4.30 -12.43 -11.50
N LEU A 292 4.52 -13.74 -11.55
CA LEU A 292 4.62 -14.48 -12.82
C LEU A 292 3.21 -14.81 -13.29
N LEU A 293 2.85 -14.37 -14.49
CA LEU A 293 1.50 -14.53 -15.00
C LEU A 293 1.30 -15.93 -15.59
N GLY A 294 0.33 -16.66 -15.04
CA GLY A 294 -0.06 -17.99 -15.52
C GLY A 294 0.97 -19.10 -15.27
N ASN A 295 0.56 -20.34 -15.53
CA ASN A 295 1.38 -21.53 -15.33
C ASN A 295 2.13 -21.98 -16.60
N SER A 296 1.77 -21.44 -17.76
CA SER A 296 2.44 -21.76 -19.01
C SER A 296 2.64 -20.52 -19.88
N VAL A 297 3.76 -20.48 -20.59
CA VAL A 297 4.12 -19.42 -21.54
C VAL A 297 4.55 -20.03 -22.87
N MET A 298 4.31 -19.33 -23.99
CA MET A 298 4.91 -19.69 -25.26
C MET A 298 6.36 -19.21 -25.30
N TYR A 299 7.31 -20.13 -25.08
CA TYR A 299 8.74 -19.84 -25.14
C TYR A 299 9.35 -20.51 -26.36
N ARG A 300 9.95 -19.72 -27.26
CA ARG A 300 10.57 -20.22 -28.51
C ARG A 300 9.64 -21.10 -29.35
N GLY A 301 8.35 -20.75 -29.41
CA GLY A 301 7.34 -21.47 -30.19
C GLY A 301 6.80 -22.74 -29.54
N VAL A 302 7.18 -23.05 -28.30
CA VAL A 302 6.71 -24.22 -27.54
C VAL A 302 6.03 -23.76 -26.25
N VAL A 303 4.88 -24.35 -25.93
CA VAL A 303 4.22 -24.14 -24.63
C VAL A 303 5.11 -24.76 -23.55
N SER A 304 5.60 -23.92 -22.66
CA SER A 304 6.54 -24.28 -21.60
C SER A 304 5.99 -23.84 -20.25
N ASP A 305 6.42 -24.51 -19.18
CA ASP A 305 6.11 -24.10 -17.81
C ASP A 305 6.73 -22.72 -17.50
N THR A 306 5.92 -21.80 -16.96
CA THR A 306 6.35 -20.41 -16.72
C THR A 306 7.52 -20.34 -15.73
N VAL A 307 7.46 -21.14 -14.66
CA VAL A 307 8.51 -21.15 -13.63
C VAL A 307 9.79 -21.76 -14.15
N GLY A 308 9.72 -22.86 -14.91
CA GLY A 308 10.89 -23.46 -15.54
C GLY A 308 11.61 -22.49 -16.50
N VAL A 309 10.86 -21.69 -17.27
CA VAL A 309 11.43 -20.65 -18.14
C VAL A 309 12.10 -19.55 -17.30
N PHE A 310 11.43 -19.08 -16.25
CA PHE A 310 11.97 -18.04 -15.38
C PHE A 310 13.22 -18.50 -14.62
N ALA A 311 13.20 -19.69 -14.02
CA ALA A 311 14.34 -20.26 -13.31
C ALA A 311 15.53 -20.50 -14.23
N ALA A 312 15.30 -20.96 -15.47
CA ALA A 312 16.35 -21.08 -16.48
C ALA A 312 16.98 -19.73 -16.85
N HIS A 313 16.22 -18.63 -16.77
CA HIS A 313 16.78 -17.28 -16.91
C HIS A 313 17.60 -16.87 -15.68
N LEU A 314 17.08 -17.09 -14.47
CA LEU A 314 17.80 -16.80 -13.22
C LEU A 314 19.16 -17.50 -13.17
N LEU A 315 19.23 -18.78 -13.54
CA LEU A 315 20.48 -19.55 -13.57
C LEU A 315 21.52 -18.98 -14.54
N ARG A 316 21.10 -18.25 -15.59
CA ARG A 316 22.03 -17.53 -16.48
C ARG A 316 22.53 -16.21 -15.86
N GLY A 317 21.82 -15.68 -14.87
CA GLY A 317 22.06 -14.38 -14.23
C GLY A 317 22.71 -14.46 -12.84
N ASP A 318 23.57 -15.45 -12.60
CA ASP A 318 24.32 -15.67 -11.35
C ASP A 318 23.45 -16.03 -10.11
N TRP A 319 22.19 -16.40 -10.32
CA TRP A 319 21.30 -16.89 -9.27
C TRP A 319 21.51 -18.39 -9.03
N GLN A 320 21.60 -18.77 -7.76
CA GLN A 320 21.70 -20.15 -7.31
C GLN A 320 20.38 -20.56 -6.65
N ALA A 321 19.78 -21.65 -7.11
CA ALA A 321 18.63 -22.25 -6.46
C ALA A 321 19.01 -22.76 -5.06
N LEU A 322 18.16 -22.51 -4.07
CA LEU A 322 18.31 -22.95 -2.69
C LEU A 322 17.36 -24.10 -2.31
N HIS A 323 16.50 -24.54 -3.23
CA HIS A 323 15.59 -25.67 -3.02
C HIS A 323 16.17 -26.99 -3.52
N ASP A 324 15.83 -28.09 -2.86
CA ASP A 324 16.36 -29.43 -3.16
C ASP A 324 15.60 -30.19 -4.28
N LYS A 325 14.66 -29.54 -4.97
CA LYS A 325 13.85 -30.18 -6.01
C LYS A 325 14.69 -30.43 -7.28
N ALA A 326 14.46 -31.58 -7.91
CA ALA A 326 15.16 -32.00 -9.12
C ALA A 326 14.77 -31.21 -10.39
N SER A 327 13.63 -30.51 -10.35
CA SER A 327 13.12 -29.70 -11.45
C SER A 327 12.23 -28.58 -10.91
N ASP A 328 12.27 -27.44 -11.59
CA ASP A 328 11.51 -26.25 -11.23
C ASP A 328 10.04 -26.29 -11.71
N SER A 329 9.72 -27.23 -12.61
CA SER A 329 8.42 -27.33 -13.30
C SER A 329 7.24 -27.78 -12.42
N HIS A 330 7.52 -28.19 -11.18
CA HIS A 330 6.53 -28.65 -10.20
C HIS A 330 6.78 -28.03 -8.84
N LEU A 331 7.40 -26.85 -8.80
CA LEU A 331 7.52 -26.13 -7.54
C LEU A 331 6.12 -25.78 -7.02
N GLU A 332 5.97 -25.73 -5.71
CA GLU A 332 4.88 -24.96 -5.10
C GLU A 332 5.46 -23.68 -4.50
N ARG A 333 6.76 -23.74 -4.17
CA ARG A 333 7.60 -22.66 -3.67
C ARG A 333 9.01 -22.84 -4.20
N GLY A 334 9.68 -21.74 -4.53
CA GLY A 334 11.07 -21.73 -4.94
C GLY A 334 11.83 -20.58 -4.26
N GLU A 335 13.11 -20.82 -3.96
CA GLU A 335 14.03 -19.83 -3.41
C GLU A 335 15.34 -19.82 -4.20
N TRP A 336 15.83 -18.64 -4.51
CA TRP A 336 17.13 -18.41 -5.15
C TRP A 336 17.93 -17.34 -4.42
N ARG A 337 19.24 -17.41 -4.55
CA ARG A 337 20.19 -16.43 -4.00
C ARG A 337 21.11 -15.92 -5.11
N ASN A 338 21.27 -14.61 -5.20
CA ASN A 338 22.25 -14.02 -6.11
C ASN A 338 23.65 -14.12 -5.50
N SER A 339 24.58 -14.74 -6.23
CA SER A 339 25.96 -14.98 -5.79
C SER A 339 26.91 -13.81 -6.07
N ARG A 340 26.54 -12.90 -6.98
CA ARG A 340 27.41 -11.83 -7.49
C ARG A 340 27.21 -10.50 -6.77
N SER A 341 26.02 -10.25 -6.22
CA SER A 341 25.67 -8.94 -5.67
C SER A 341 26.47 -8.54 -4.43
N GLY A 342 27.24 -9.43 -3.80
CA GLY A 342 28.02 -9.18 -2.58
C GLY A 342 27.15 -8.95 -1.33
N ARG A 343 25.98 -8.34 -1.52
CA ARG A 343 24.84 -8.22 -0.63
C ARG A 343 23.88 -9.35 -1.00
N LEU A 344 23.61 -10.28 -0.08
CA LEU A 344 22.96 -11.57 -0.34
C LEU A 344 21.48 -11.42 -0.77
N GLN A 345 21.22 -10.95 -1.99
CA GLN A 345 19.88 -10.81 -2.52
C GLN A 345 19.24 -12.18 -2.67
N ARG A 346 18.01 -12.30 -2.22
CA ARG A 346 17.20 -13.51 -2.32
C ARG A 346 15.95 -13.25 -3.12
N LEU A 347 15.48 -14.28 -3.80
CA LEU A 347 14.25 -14.29 -4.57
C LEU A 347 13.42 -15.47 -4.10
N TRP A 348 12.14 -15.24 -3.86
CA TRP A 348 11.16 -16.28 -3.58
C TRP A 348 10.04 -16.21 -4.60
N ILE A 349 9.54 -17.38 -4.95
CA ILE A 349 8.26 -17.52 -5.65
C ILE A 349 7.35 -18.47 -4.89
N GLU A 350 6.05 -18.23 -4.97
CA GLU A 350 5.03 -19.11 -4.42
C GLU A 350 3.83 -19.21 -5.35
N ALA A 351 3.33 -20.43 -5.55
CA ALA A 351 2.16 -20.67 -6.39
C ALA A 351 0.90 -20.02 -5.79
N GLY A 352 0.11 -19.39 -6.66
CA GLY A 352 -1.16 -18.74 -6.32
C GLY A 352 -2.25 -19.04 -7.35
N ASN A 353 -3.42 -18.43 -7.16
CA ASN A 353 -4.62 -18.76 -7.95
C ASN A 353 -4.48 -18.46 -9.46
N HIS A 354 -3.67 -17.48 -9.84
CA HIS A 354 -3.53 -17.02 -11.24
C HIS A 354 -2.09 -16.95 -11.74
N GLY A 355 -1.17 -17.66 -11.09
CA GLY A 355 0.26 -17.62 -11.40
C GLY A 355 1.08 -17.75 -10.12
N TRP A 356 2.15 -16.98 -10.04
CA TRP A 356 3.11 -17.10 -8.94
C TRP A 356 3.46 -15.75 -8.37
N ASP A 357 3.32 -15.61 -7.06
CA ASP A 357 3.74 -14.42 -6.35
C ASP A 357 5.26 -14.41 -6.28
N VAL A 358 5.89 -13.28 -6.60
CA VAL A 358 7.35 -13.14 -6.62
C VAL A 358 7.78 -12.02 -5.68
N LEU A 359 8.75 -12.33 -4.83
CA LEU A 359 9.39 -11.38 -3.94
C LEU A 359 10.90 -11.46 -4.15
N THR A 360 11.56 -10.32 -4.33
CA THR A 360 13.02 -10.23 -4.16
C THR A 360 13.33 -9.35 -2.98
N VAL A 361 14.28 -9.75 -2.13
CA VAL A 361 14.72 -8.90 -1.01
C VAL A 361 16.22 -8.87 -0.88
N GLU A 362 16.69 -7.79 -0.29
CA GLU A 362 18.05 -7.58 0.15
C GLU A 362 18.00 -7.16 1.63
N PRO A 363 18.60 -7.96 2.53
CA PRO A 363 18.73 -7.58 3.94
C PRO A 363 19.83 -6.52 4.12
N ALA A 364 19.69 -5.66 5.12
CA ALA A 364 20.72 -4.70 5.48
C ALA A 364 21.96 -5.45 5.99
N ALA A 365 23.15 -5.03 5.52
CA ALA A 365 24.40 -5.75 5.74
C ALA A 365 24.73 -5.99 7.22
N ASP A 366 24.36 -5.07 8.12
CA ASP A 366 24.52 -5.21 9.57
C ASP A 366 23.22 -4.85 10.31
N SER A 367 22.17 -5.63 10.03
CA SER A 367 20.85 -5.47 10.66
C SER A 367 20.92 -5.54 12.20
N GLY A 368 21.84 -6.34 12.75
CA GLY A 368 22.04 -6.48 14.19
C GLY A 368 22.66 -5.24 14.85
N ALA A 369 23.63 -4.58 14.21
CA ALA A 369 24.19 -3.33 14.72
C ALA A 369 23.14 -2.20 14.73
N LEU A 370 22.38 -2.06 13.65
CA LEU A 370 21.32 -1.06 13.57
C LEU A 370 20.24 -1.28 14.65
N PHE A 371 19.85 -2.53 14.89
CA PHE A 371 18.90 -2.87 15.96
C PHE A 371 19.47 -2.55 17.36
N ARG A 372 20.77 -2.81 17.60
CA ARG A 372 21.46 -2.43 18.85
C ARG A 372 21.53 -0.92 19.06
N GLU A 373 21.74 -0.17 17.98
CA GLU A 373 21.75 1.29 18.02
C GLU A 373 20.37 1.81 18.46
N TRP A 374 19.30 1.28 17.89
CA TRP A 374 17.94 1.62 18.33
C TRP A 374 17.70 1.24 19.78
N LEU A 375 18.14 0.06 20.22
CA LEU A 375 18.03 -0.38 21.61
C LEU A 375 18.72 0.60 22.57
N SER A 376 19.95 1.00 22.25
CA SER A 376 20.72 1.94 23.05
C SER A 376 20.09 3.33 23.07
N ALA A 377 19.65 3.83 21.90
CA ALA A 377 19.04 5.15 21.79
C ALA A 377 17.67 5.20 22.47
N ALA A 378 16.85 4.15 22.37
CA ALA A 378 15.56 4.06 23.05
C ALA A 378 15.73 4.03 24.57
N ALA A 379 16.74 3.31 25.08
CA ALA A 379 17.09 3.33 26.50
C ALA A 379 17.55 4.70 27.00
N GLN A 380 18.00 5.58 26.10
CA GLN A 380 18.33 6.98 26.39
C GLN A 380 17.15 7.95 26.16
N GLY A 381 15.96 7.43 25.88
CA GLY A 381 14.74 8.21 25.66
C GLY A 381 14.47 8.63 24.21
N SER A 382 15.20 8.09 23.23
CA SER A 382 14.91 8.37 21.82
C SER A 382 13.59 7.71 21.39
N ARG A 383 12.62 8.57 21.06
CA ARG A 383 11.29 8.15 20.63
C ARG A 383 11.30 7.41 19.29
N SER A 384 12.00 7.92 18.28
CA SER A 384 12.03 7.29 16.96
C SER A 384 12.71 5.92 17.01
N ALA A 385 13.77 5.78 17.82
CA ALA A 385 14.41 4.49 18.08
C ALA A 385 13.45 3.50 18.75
N ARG A 386 12.65 3.94 19.72
CA ARG A 386 11.62 3.10 20.36
C ARG A 386 10.57 2.62 19.35
N ILE A 387 10.11 3.51 18.45
CA ILE A 387 9.19 3.15 17.35
C ILE A 387 9.83 2.10 16.43
N GLN A 388 11.12 2.23 16.09
CA GLN A 388 11.82 1.25 15.25
C GLN A 388 11.96 -0.12 15.92
N LEU A 389 12.28 -0.15 17.23
CA LEU A 389 12.34 -1.40 18.00
C LEU A 389 10.99 -2.10 18.03
N ARG A 390 9.92 -1.36 18.30
CA ARG A 390 8.56 -1.88 18.26
C ARG A 390 8.27 -2.44 16.89
N ARG A 391 8.45 -1.66 15.82
CA ARG A 391 8.23 -2.12 14.44
C ARG A 391 9.02 -3.38 14.09
N HIS A 392 10.22 -3.60 14.59
CA HIS A 392 11.04 -4.77 14.21
C HIS A 392 11.17 -5.83 15.32
N LEU A 393 10.35 -5.79 16.37
CA LEU A 393 10.45 -6.72 17.50
C LEU A 393 10.27 -8.20 17.09
N LEU A 394 9.42 -8.44 16.09
CA LEU A 394 9.08 -9.78 15.59
C LEU A 394 9.98 -10.24 14.44
N ALA A 395 10.97 -9.43 14.05
CA ALA A 395 11.90 -9.72 12.96
C ALA A 395 12.83 -10.89 13.33
N ARG A 396 12.52 -12.11 12.87
CA ARG A 396 13.25 -13.35 13.22
C ARG A 396 14.72 -13.37 12.81
N GLY A 397 15.09 -12.56 11.81
CA GLY A 397 16.47 -12.34 11.38
C GLY A 397 17.31 -11.54 12.38
N ILE A 398 16.68 -10.92 13.38
CA ILE A 398 17.35 -10.33 14.54
C ILE A 398 17.57 -11.39 15.60
N ASP A 399 18.78 -11.38 16.17
CA ASP A 399 19.21 -12.26 17.26
C ASP A 399 18.16 -12.31 18.39
N ALA A 400 17.84 -13.51 18.86
CA ALA A 400 16.84 -13.73 19.88
C ALA A 400 17.16 -12.98 21.19
N GLU A 401 18.44 -12.86 21.55
CA GLU A 401 18.87 -12.10 22.74
C GLU A 401 18.58 -10.61 22.58
N LEU A 402 18.86 -10.03 21.40
CA LEU A 402 18.55 -8.64 21.11
C LEU A 402 17.04 -8.37 21.12
N ARG A 403 16.25 -9.29 20.53
CA ARG A 403 14.78 -9.20 20.58
C ARG A 403 14.24 -9.34 22.00
N GLN A 404 14.89 -10.13 22.85
CA GLN A 404 14.52 -10.25 24.25
C GLN A 404 14.82 -8.95 25.02
N SER A 405 16.01 -8.38 24.85
CA SER A 405 16.35 -7.09 25.49
C SER A 405 15.43 -5.96 25.02
N ALA A 406 15.05 -5.94 23.74
CA ALA A 406 14.06 -4.98 23.23
C ALA A 406 12.68 -5.20 23.86
N ALA A 407 12.23 -6.45 24.01
CA ALA A 407 10.95 -6.75 24.67
C ALA A 407 10.96 -6.29 26.14
N GLU A 408 12.05 -6.53 26.87
CA GLU A 408 12.22 -6.08 28.25
C GLU A 408 12.19 -4.55 28.38
N LEU A 409 12.85 -3.83 27.46
CA LEU A 409 12.80 -2.37 27.42
C LEU A 409 11.37 -1.86 27.12
N LEU A 410 10.69 -2.47 26.14
CA LEU A 410 9.33 -2.07 25.77
C LEU A 410 8.33 -2.34 26.91
N ARG A 411 8.51 -3.40 27.71
CA ARG A 411 7.66 -3.74 28.87
C ARG A 411 7.65 -2.69 30.00
N GLN A 412 8.72 -1.91 30.15
CA GLN A 412 8.87 -0.95 31.26
C GLN A 412 7.89 0.23 31.19
N GLU A 413 7.58 0.70 29.98
CA GLU A 413 6.72 1.86 29.72
C GLU A 413 5.77 1.59 28.54
N SER A 414 5.07 0.45 28.57
CA SER A 414 4.32 0.00 27.38
C SER A 414 3.00 0.70 27.15
N ASP A 415 2.78 1.14 25.92
CA ASP A 415 1.45 1.42 25.40
C ASP A 415 0.69 0.13 25.00
N ILE A 416 -0.59 0.24 24.66
CA ILE A 416 -1.43 -0.91 24.27
C ILE A 416 -0.98 -1.57 22.95
N ARG A 417 -0.39 -0.83 22.01
CA ARG A 417 0.14 -1.39 20.76
C ARG A 417 1.42 -2.17 21.03
N GLU A 418 2.27 -1.67 21.91
CA GLU A 418 3.45 -2.37 22.42
C GLU A 418 3.06 -3.64 23.16
N LEU A 419 2.07 -3.59 24.07
CA LEU A 419 1.55 -4.79 24.75
C LEU A 419 0.94 -5.80 23.76
N ALA A 420 0.15 -5.31 22.81
CA ALA A 420 -0.44 -6.16 21.78
C ALA A 420 0.64 -6.80 20.90
N LEU A 421 1.74 -6.09 20.61
CA LEU A 421 2.84 -6.63 19.82
C LEU A 421 3.66 -7.64 20.61
N LEU A 422 3.90 -7.38 21.89
CA LEU A 422 4.54 -8.33 22.80
C LEU A 422 3.75 -9.64 22.89
N ALA A 423 2.43 -9.58 22.70
CA ALA A 423 1.54 -10.76 22.67
C ALA A 423 1.78 -11.71 21.49
N GLU A 424 2.46 -11.25 20.43
CA GLU A 424 2.82 -12.08 19.27
C GLU A 424 4.06 -12.94 19.52
N ARG A 425 4.65 -12.85 20.71
CA ARG A 425 5.80 -13.66 21.10
C ARG A 425 5.36 -14.94 21.81
N ASP A 426 6.20 -15.96 21.72
CA ASP A 426 5.96 -17.25 22.38
C ASP A 426 5.95 -17.15 23.92
N ASP A 427 6.57 -16.11 24.49
CA ASP A 427 6.64 -15.82 25.93
C ASP A 427 5.57 -14.81 26.41
N ALA A 428 4.52 -14.58 25.62
CA ALA A 428 3.46 -13.63 25.95
C ALA A 428 2.73 -13.98 27.26
N THR A 429 2.49 -12.96 28.06
CA THR A 429 1.67 -13.02 29.28
C THR A 429 0.18 -12.92 28.96
N ASP A 430 -0.69 -13.39 29.86
CA ASP A 430 -2.16 -13.27 29.70
C ASP A 430 -2.62 -11.80 29.50
N LEU A 431 -1.90 -10.85 30.11
CA LEU A 431 -2.14 -9.42 29.96
C LEU A 431 -1.89 -8.95 28.51
N GLU A 432 -0.75 -9.34 27.94
CA GLU A 432 -0.36 -9.02 26.56
C GLU A 432 -1.37 -9.66 25.58
N LEU A 433 -1.76 -10.92 25.81
CA LEU A 433 -2.76 -11.62 25.00
C LEU A 433 -4.13 -10.90 24.99
N SER A 434 -4.62 -10.46 26.16
CA SER A 434 -5.85 -9.65 26.24
C SER A 434 -5.70 -8.32 25.51
N ALA A 435 -4.58 -7.61 25.71
CA ALA A 435 -4.31 -6.33 25.05
C ALA A 435 -4.33 -6.46 23.52
N ARG A 436 -3.81 -7.56 22.96
CA ARG A 436 -3.88 -7.85 21.53
C ARG A 436 -5.30 -7.98 21.00
N GLU A 437 -6.16 -8.79 21.65
CA GLU A 437 -7.54 -8.96 21.21
C GLU A 437 -8.28 -7.62 21.18
N TRP A 438 -8.08 -6.81 22.21
CA TRP A 438 -8.65 -5.47 22.28
C TRP A 438 -8.08 -4.51 21.24
N ALA A 439 -6.75 -4.50 21.02
CA ALA A 439 -6.15 -3.71 19.96
C ALA A 439 -6.70 -4.10 18.59
N HIS A 440 -6.80 -5.40 18.28
CA HIS A 440 -7.37 -5.89 17.02
C HIS A 440 -8.83 -5.48 16.85
N TRP A 441 -9.63 -5.55 17.92
CA TRP A 441 -11.03 -5.14 17.85
C TRP A 441 -11.19 -3.63 17.67
N ILE A 442 -10.44 -2.81 18.42
CA ILE A 442 -10.48 -1.35 18.31
C ILE A 442 -9.99 -0.89 16.94
N LEU A 443 -8.95 -1.53 16.39
CA LEU A 443 -8.41 -1.27 15.05
C LEU A 443 -9.24 -1.89 13.91
N GLY A 444 -10.38 -2.50 14.22
CA GLY A 444 -11.27 -3.09 13.21
C GLY A 444 -10.72 -4.34 12.51
N ARG A 445 -9.62 -4.92 13.02
CA ARG A 445 -8.97 -6.14 12.51
C ARG A 445 -9.74 -7.41 12.90
N GLN A 446 -10.52 -7.32 13.98
CA GLN A 446 -11.40 -8.39 14.44
C GLN A 446 -12.85 -7.90 14.49
N SER A 447 -13.80 -8.72 14.06
CA SER A 447 -15.24 -8.39 14.08
C SER A 447 -15.89 -8.63 15.44
N ALA A 448 -15.49 -9.71 16.13
CA ALA A 448 -16.03 -10.09 17.43
C ALA A 448 -15.41 -9.27 18.56
N VAL A 449 -16.24 -8.82 19.50
CA VAL A 449 -15.80 -8.20 20.75
C VAL A 449 -14.96 -9.21 21.54
N PRO A 450 -13.79 -8.83 22.08
CA PRO A 450 -12.98 -9.70 22.92
C PRO A 450 -13.76 -10.21 24.14
N SER A 451 -13.50 -11.46 24.52
CA SER A 451 -14.14 -12.07 25.68
C SER A 451 -13.39 -11.81 26.99
N LEU A 452 -12.09 -11.52 26.88
CA LEU A 452 -11.23 -11.20 28.01
C LEU A 452 -11.46 -9.74 28.45
N PRO A 453 -11.38 -9.44 29.76
CA PRO A 453 -11.51 -8.07 30.24
C PRO A 453 -10.37 -7.21 29.69
N LEU A 454 -10.71 -5.98 29.29
CA LEU A 454 -9.73 -4.99 28.87
C LEU A 454 -8.79 -4.73 30.07
N PRO A 455 -7.47 -4.82 29.89
CA PRO A 455 -6.54 -4.49 30.95
C PRO A 455 -6.76 -3.06 31.44
N GLU A 456 -7.18 -2.87 32.69
CA GLU A 456 -7.15 -1.55 33.31
C GLU A 456 -5.68 -1.18 33.55
N ARG A 457 -5.14 -0.32 32.69
CA ARG A 457 -3.80 0.22 32.86
C ARG A 457 -3.89 1.74 32.74
N THR A 458 -3.63 2.42 33.85
CA THR A 458 -3.33 3.86 33.80
C THR A 458 -1.93 4.01 33.22
N ILE A 459 -1.82 4.37 31.94
CA ILE A 459 -0.57 4.89 31.39
C ILE A 459 -0.36 6.26 32.03
N GLN A 460 0.74 6.42 32.75
CA GLN A 460 1.22 7.76 33.10
C GLN A 460 1.95 8.32 31.89
N ASP A 461 1.35 9.31 31.24
CA ASP A 461 2.10 10.21 30.35
C ASP A 461 2.54 11.42 31.19
N GLY A 462 3.70 12.00 30.87
CA GLY A 462 4.51 12.88 31.73
C GLY A 462 3.82 14.11 32.33
N ASP A 463 2.60 14.46 31.91
CA ASP A 463 1.77 15.54 32.50
C ASP A 463 0.29 15.15 32.70
N GLY A 464 -0.11 13.87 32.56
CA GLY A 464 -1.51 13.45 32.74
C GLY A 464 -1.71 11.92 32.82
N ARG A 465 -2.63 11.50 33.71
CA ARG A 465 -3.08 10.11 33.80
C ARG A 465 -3.93 9.76 32.58
N LEU A 466 -3.48 8.83 31.76
CA LEU A 466 -4.18 8.27 30.62
C LEU A 466 -4.71 6.89 31.03
N ASN A 467 -6.01 6.76 31.27
CA ASN A 467 -6.60 5.43 31.47
C ASN A 467 -6.72 4.73 30.12
N ILE A 468 -6.01 3.61 29.92
CA ILE A 468 -6.53 2.56 29.06
C ILE A 468 -7.50 1.79 29.93
N GLY A 469 -8.78 1.90 29.62
CA GLY A 469 -9.81 1.12 30.29
C GLY A 469 -10.85 1.98 30.98
N GLY A 470 -12.01 2.04 30.34
CA GLY A 470 -13.25 2.43 30.96
C GLY A 470 -14.39 2.06 30.02
N PHE A 471 -15.30 1.20 30.49
CA PHE A 471 -16.65 1.18 29.93
C PHE A 471 -17.35 2.44 30.44
N GLY A 472 -17.49 3.46 29.58
CA GLY A 472 -18.31 4.63 29.89
C GLY A 472 -19.67 4.49 29.21
N GLU A 473 -20.76 4.59 29.96
CA GLU A 473 -22.04 5.01 29.38
C GLU A 473 -21.92 6.51 29.08
N SER A 474 -21.62 6.84 27.82
CA SER A 474 -21.82 8.19 27.29
C SER A 474 -22.97 8.15 26.28
N ASP A 475 -23.49 9.31 25.89
CA ASP A 475 -24.46 9.44 24.79
C ASP A 475 -23.92 8.91 23.44
N PHE A 476 -22.63 8.51 23.37
CA PHE A 476 -21.97 7.84 22.24
C PHE A 476 -21.94 6.29 22.36
N GLY A 477 -22.54 5.73 23.41
CA GLY A 477 -22.68 4.30 23.68
C GLY A 477 -21.56 3.69 24.52
N SER A 478 -21.83 2.54 25.13
CA SER A 478 -20.85 1.70 25.84
C SER A 478 -19.82 1.11 24.88
N GLY A 479 -18.60 1.66 24.83
CA GLY A 479 -17.56 1.21 23.90
C GLY A 479 -16.15 1.26 24.51
N ALA A 480 -15.21 0.49 23.93
CA ALA A 480 -13.80 0.62 24.26
C ALA A 480 -13.13 1.61 23.31
N TRP A 481 -12.15 2.33 23.84
CA TRP A 481 -11.41 3.37 23.16
C TRP A 481 -9.92 3.24 23.46
N LEU A 482 -9.11 3.74 22.55
CA LEU A 482 -7.65 3.74 22.56
C LEU A 482 -7.21 5.17 22.29
N MET A 483 -6.51 5.77 23.24
CA MET A 483 -5.95 7.10 23.08
C MET A 483 -4.42 7.02 23.02
N GLN A 484 -3.84 7.74 22.07
CA GLN A 484 -2.41 7.85 21.85
C GLN A 484 -2.02 9.34 21.82
N GLN A 485 -0.84 9.66 22.34
CA GLN A 485 -0.28 11.01 22.28
C GLN A 485 1.06 11.01 21.51
N VAL A 486 1.22 11.98 20.62
CA VAL A 486 2.39 12.20 19.77
C VAL A 486 2.72 13.69 19.83
N GLY A 487 3.62 14.07 20.75
CA GLY A 487 3.89 15.48 21.03
C GLY A 487 2.64 16.16 21.61
N ASP A 488 2.20 17.26 20.99
CA ASP A 488 0.97 17.99 21.38
C ASP A 488 -0.30 17.40 20.73
N MET A 489 -0.16 16.46 19.81
CA MET A 489 -1.28 15.83 19.10
C MET A 489 -1.71 14.56 19.82
N ARG A 490 -3.02 14.33 19.88
CA ARG A 490 -3.64 13.11 20.40
C ARG A 490 -4.47 12.44 19.32
N GLU A 491 -4.40 11.12 19.26
CA GLU A 491 -5.26 10.26 18.47
C GLU A 491 -6.15 9.46 19.41
N LEU A 492 -7.45 9.59 19.24
CA LEU A 492 -8.45 8.82 19.95
C LEU A 492 -9.16 7.93 18.93
N ARG A 493 -9.04 6.62 19.10
CA ARG A 493 -9.82 5.63 18.38
C ARG A 493 -10.86 5.03 19.29
N TRP A 494 -12.07 4.82 18.80
CA TRP A 494 -13.08 4.07 19.54
C TRP A 494 -13.95 3.30 18.57
N ARG A 495 -14.67 2.32 19.10
CA ARG A 495 -15.62 1.56 18.31
C ARG A 495 -16.98 1.65 18.96
N SER A 496 -17.98 2.07 18.19
CA SER A 496 -19.35 2.15 18.70
C SER A 496 -19.88 0.75 19.03
N THR A 497 -20.96 0.66 19.80
CA THR A 497 -21.69 -0.60 20.06
C THR A 497 -22.17 -1.29 18.78
N GLN A 498 -22.30 -0.54 17.67
CA GLN A 498 -22.64 -1.05 16.35
C GLN A 498 -21.42 -1.56 15.55
N GLY A 499 -20.22 -1.53 16.14
CA GLY A 499 -19.00 -2.03 15.51
C GLY A 499 -18.39 -1.10 14.49
N GLN A 500 -18.81 0.17 14.42
CA GLN A 500 -18.21 1.16 13.52
C GLN A 500 -16.99 1.79 14.18
N PRO A 501 -15.79 1.69 13.56
CA PRO A 501 -14.60 2.38 14.05
C PRO A 501 -14.79 3.90 13.90
N GLN A 502 -14.22 4.64 14.83
CA GLN A 502 -14.22 6.09 14.88
C GLN A 502 -12.83 6.55 15.29
N VAL A 503 -12.37 7.67 14.71
CA VAL A 503 -11.05 8.23 14.97
C VAL A 503 -11.14 9.75 15.06
N TRP A 504 -10.52 10.32 16.08
CA TRP A 504 -10.34 11.76 16.25
C TRP A 504 -8.86 12.05 16.44
N ILE A 505 -8.36 13.10 15.79
CA ILE A 505 -6.96 13.51 15.91
C ILE A 505 -6.86 15.02 16.00
N GLY A 506 -6.21 15.52 17.05
CA GLY A 506 -6.11 16.95 17.31
C GLY A 506 -5.35 17.25 18.60
N ARG A 507 -5.25 18.53 18.95
CA ARG A 507 -4.72 18.92 20.27
C ARG A 507 -5.77 18.65 21.33
N THR A 508 -5.35 18.38 22.56
CA THR A 508 -6.29 18.14 23.68
C THR A 508 -7.32 19.27 23.85
N ALA A 509 -6.90 20.53 23.62
CA ALA A 509 -7.77 21.70 23.67
C ALA A 509 -8.89 21.68 22.60
N ASP A 510 -8.66 20.98 21.49
CA ASP A 510 -9.56 20.89 20.34
C ASP A 510 -10.48 19.65 20.44
N LEU A 511 -10.39 18.86 21.51
CA LEU A 511 -11.34 17.77 21.72
C LEU A 511 -12.76 18.36 21.81
N PRO A 512 -13.75 17.81 21.09
CA PRO A 512 -15.15 18.12 21.31
C PRO A 512 -15.48 18.05 22.80
N GLU A 513 -16.21 19.05 23.31
CA GLU A 513 -16.52 19.17 24.74
C GLU A 513 -17.23 17.92 25.27
N GLU A 514 -18.08 17.32 24.44
CA GLU A 514 -18.78 16.06 24.69
C GLU A 514 -17.83 14.86 24.88
N LEU A 515 -16.73 14.80 24.12
CA LEU A 515 -15.68 13.79 24.29
C LEU A 515 -14.81 14.08 25.53
N ARG A 516 -14.52 15.36 25.82
CA ARG A 516 -13.78 15.75 27.04
C ARG A 516 -14.52 15.34 28.32
N GLN A 517 -15.83 15.60 28.37
CA GLN A 517 -16.68 15.26 29.50
C GLN A 517 -16.83 13.74 29.70
N SER A 518 -17.01 12.98 28.61
CA SER A 518 -17.15 11.51 28.68
C SER A 518 -15.85 10.79 29.05
N LEU A 519 -14.70 11.33 28.67
CA LEU A 519 -13.38 10.78 29.02
C LEU A 519 -12.89 11.18 30.43
N GLN A 520 -13.66 11.99 31.17
CA GLN A 520 -13.28 12.54 32.49
C GLN A 520 -11.88 13.20 32.47
N LEU A 521 -11.50 13.81 31.35
CA LEU A 521 -10.25 14.54 31.26
C LEU A 521 -10.40 15.82 32.08
N GLY A 522 -9.58 15.97 33.12
CA GLY A 522 -9.51 17.22 33.89
C GLY A 522 -9.07 18.40 33.01
N ASP A 523 -9.40 19.62 33.44
CA ASP A 523 -9.08 20.88 32.75
C ASP A 523 -7.58 21.04 32.40
#